data_AF-U5W7J2-F1
#
_entry.id   AF-U5W7J2-F1
#
_cell.length_a   1.000
_cell.length_b   1.000
_cell.length_c   1.000
_cell.angle_alpha   90.00
_cell.angle_beta   90.00
_cell.angle_gamma   90.00
#
_symmetry.space_group_name_H-M   'P 1'
#
loop_
_entity.id
_entity.type
_entity.pdbx_description
1 polymer ?
#
loop_
_entity_poly.entity_id
_entity_poly.type
_entity_poly.pdbx_seq_one_letter_code
_entity_poly.pdbx_strand_id
1 'polypeptide(L)'
;MVGALVLIGAGVGGCTTVSTDSDQVALHYDAGALSSTTYQECVKSNNRSWDGLGEQYYKYPAGQRNFEFSGNEDAESPAFTVVSKDNQELNITGGLTFHLDTSCDDNGGALRAFHEEIGLKFQPVLDDDGKTTDTWLEMLRFYIGQPLAKALTTEAQKYDWLALYNDPVTRQKFETAINASLGASVQATTGDKAYFEKFSLTLQNPEPRKELVDGLAAVQVAITQRQALVEQNATLDEKLKQIRKLVGVLGPDGYILYDTLQRCLTGEAPKGCPSFLPLPPGGTVEAPAPAPAAS
;
A
#
# COMPACT_ATOMS: atom_id res chain seq x y z
N MET A 1 11.40 -35.18 -77.88
CA MET A 1 11.57 -33.71 -77.92
C MET A 1 10.26 -33.10 -77.48
N VAL A 2 10.13 -32.81 -76.17
CA VAL A 2 10.33 -31.50 -75.52
C VAL A 2 9.06 -30.65 -75.62
N GLY A 3 8.53 -30.28 -74.45
CA GLY A 3 7.48 -29.28 -74.32
C GLY A 3 6.84 -29.24 -72.92
N ALA A 4 7.65 -29.34 -71.86
CA ALA A 4 7.15 -29.09 -70.50
C ALA A 4 6.91 -27.58 -70.34
N LEU A 5 5.65 -27.18 -70.23
CA LEU A 5 5.24 -25.84 -69.83
C LEU A 5 5.59 -25.68 -68.35
N VAL A 6 6.64 -24.91 -68.06
CA VAL A 6 6.98 -24.47 -66.71
C VAL A 6 5.96 -23.41 -66.30
N LEU A 7 5.10 -23.77 -65.35
CA LEU A 7 4.34 -22.83 -64.54
C LEU A 7 5.34 -22.05 -63.67
N ILE A 8 5.65 -20.81 -64.07
CA ILE A 8 6.33 -19.85 -63.20
C ILE A 8 5.29 -19.36 -62.19
N GLY A 9 5.20 -20.07 -61.06
CA GLY A 9 4.43 -19.66 -59.89
C GLY A 9 5.19 -18.63 -59.07
N ALA A 10 4.52 -17.50 -58.81
CA ALA A 10 4.65 -16.55 -57.70
C ALA A 10 5.97 -16.47 -56.92
N GLY A 11 6.63 -15.31 -57.01
CA GLY A 11 7.50 -14.77 -55.96
C GLY A 11 6.97 -13.40 -55.54
N VAL A 12 5.90 -13.36 -54.74
CA VAL A 12 5.57 -12.14 -54.00
C VAL A 12 6.64 -12.00 -52.92
N GLY A 13 7.66 -11.20 -53.21
CA GLY A 13 8.62 -10.79 -52.19
C GLY A 13 7.89 -9.97 -51.15
N GLY A 14 7.49 -10.61 -50.04
CA GLY A 14 6.93 -9.96 -48.87
C GLY A 14 7.93 -8.96 -48.31
N CYS A 15 7.71 -7.68 -48.61
CA CYS A 15 8.43 -6.62 -47.92
C CYS A 15 8.07 -6.66 -46.44
N THR A 16 9.07 -6.68 -45.56
CA THR A 16 8.81 -6.45 -44.13
C THR A 16 8.73 -4.95 -43.90
N THR A 17 7.64 -4.49 -43.30
CA THR A 17 7.46 -3.08 -42.93
C THR A 17 7.36 -2.99 -41.43
N VAL A 18 8.12 -2.07 -40.83
CA VAL A 18 7.90 -1.67 -39.43
C VAL A 18 7.31 -0.28 -39.39
N SER A 19 6.28 -0.11 -38.57
CA SER A 19 5.77 1.19 -38.17
C SER A 19 5.95 1.28 -36.66
N THR A 20 6.68 2.29 -36.19
CA THR A 20 6.80 2.61 -34.77
C THR A 20 5.73 3.62 -34.40
N ASP A 21 4.94 3.32 -33.38
CA ASP A 21 4.00 4.30 -32.83
C ASP A 21 4.75 5.43 -32.10
N SER A 22 4.02 6.46 -31.66
CA SER A 22 4.62 7.61 -30.96
C SER A 22 5.33 7.23 -29.65
N ASP A 23 5.00 6.08 -29.06
CA ASP A 23 5.58 5.56 -27.83
C ASP A 23 6.51 4.35 -28.04
N GLN A 24 7.00 4.17 -29.28
CA GLN A 24 7.83 3.02 -29.64
C GLN A 24 9.10 3.45 -30.35
N VAL A 25 10.18 2.71 -30.13
CA VAL A 25 11.42 2.76 -30.91
C VAL A 25 11.74 1.34 -31.33
N ALA A 26 12.24 1.14 -32.55
CA ALA A 26 12.59 -0.20 -33.03
C ALA A 26 14.06 -0.30 -33.41
N LEU A 27 14.66 -1.46 -33.12
CA LEU A 27 15.97 -1.83 -33.67
C LEU A 27 15.75 -2.69 -34.91
N HIS A 28 16.45 -2.35 -35.97
CA HIS A 28 16.47 -3.10 -37.23
C HIS A 28 17.74 -3.94 -37.31
N TYR A 29 17.55 -5.23 -37.56
CA TYR A 29 18.60 -6.21 -37.81
C TYR A 29 18.37 -6.90 -39.15
N ASP A 30 19.44 -7.10 -39.91
CA ASP A 30 19.43 -8.02 -41.03
C ASP A 30 19.19 -9.44 -40.52
N ALA A 31 18.40 -10.25 -41.21
CA ALA A 31 18.31 -11.69 -40.94
C ALA A 31 18.03 -12.50 -42.22
N GLY A 32 18.71 -12.13 -43.30
CA GLY A 32 18.62 -12.82 -44.58
C GLY A 32 19.03 -14.29 -44.48
N ALA A 33 18.41 -15.16 -45.28
CA ALA A 33 18.65 -16.61 -45.26
C ALA A 33 20.12 -17.03 -45.56
N LEU A 34 20.96 -16.10 -46.03
CA LEU A 34 22.37 -16.29 -46.36
C LEU A 34 23.30 -15.24 -45.72
N SER A 35 22.78 -14.34 -44.86
CA SER A 35 23.57 -13.30 -44.18
C SER A 35 23.53 -13.48 -42.66
N SER A 36 24.57 -12.99 -41.99
CA SER A 36 24.61 -12.99 -40.53
C SER A 36 23.64 -11.96 -39.97
N THR A 37 23.10 -12.21 -38.78
CA THR A 37 22.28 -11.22 -38.09
C THR A 37 23.14 -10.05 -37.61
N THR A 38 22.96 -8.88 -38.22
CA THR A 38 23.73 -7.67 -37.92
C THR A 38 22.82 -6.48 -37.72
N TYR A 39 23.11 -5.68 -36.69
CA TYR A 39 22.43 -4.41 -36.46
C TYR A 39 22.64 -3.47 -37.65
N GLN A 40 21.55 -2.86 -38.11
CA GLN A 40 21.56 -1.87 -39.19
C GLN A 40 21.32 -0.47 -38.64
N GLU A 41 20.13 -0.23 -38.11
CA GLU A 41 19.74 1.10 -37.65
C GLU A 41 18.70 1.06 -36.53
N CYS A 42 18.50 2.23 -35.93
CA CYS A 42 17.47 2.47 -34.94
C CYS A 42 16.36 3.33 -35.56
N VAL A 43 15.18 2.75 -35.67
CA VAL A 43 13.98 3.40 -36.18
C VAL A 43 13.33 4.18 -35.04
N LYS A 44 13.49 5.50 -35.09
CA LYS A 44 12.89 6.45 -34.12
C LYS A 44 11.36 6.37 -34.12
N SER A 45 10.74 6.92 -33.08
CA SER A 45 9.28 6.97 -32.93
C SER A 45 8.60 7.73 -34.06
N ASN A 46 7.37 7.30 -34.37
CA ASN A 46 6.53 7.87 -35.44
C ASN A 46 7.21 7.81 -36.82
N ASN A 47 7.93 6.72 -37.07
CA ASN A 47 8.61 6.48 -38.34
C ASN A 47 8.14 5.14 -38.94
N ARG A 48 8.14 5.08 -40.26
CA ARG A 48 7.84 3.87 -41.01
C ARG A 48 9.04 3.55 -41.88
N SER A 49 9.71 2.44 -41.57
CA SER A 49 10.75 1.90 -42.44
C SER A 49 10.20 0.84 -43.37
N TRP A 50 10.77 0.76 -44.57
CA TRP A 50 10.45 -0.22 -45.58
C TRP A 50 11.74 -0.87 -46.04
N ASP A 51 11.99 -2.08 -45.56
CA ASP A 51 13.22 -2.80 -45.87
C ASP A 51 12.94 -4.16 -46.53
N GLY A 52 14.04 -4.84 -46.87
CA GLY A 52 14.07 -6.03 -47.72
C GLY A 52 13.39 -7.28 -47.15
N LEU A 53 13.58 -8.41 -47.82
CA LEU A 53 13.04 -9.69 -47.40
C LEU A 53 13.90 -10.31 -46.29
N GLY A 54 13.28 -10.65 -45.16
CA GLY A 54 13.95 -11.36 -44.06
C GLY A 54 14.57 -10.44 -43.01
N GLU A 55 14.18 -9.18 -42.97
CA GLU A 55 14.61 -8.22 -41.94
C GLU A 55 13.88 -8.50 -40.61
N GLN A 56 14.59 -8.28 -39.51
CA GLN A 56 14.05 -8.40 -38.15
C GLN A 56 13.94 -7.04 -37.49
N TYR A 57 12.79 -6.77 -36.88
CA TYR A 57 12.55 -5.56 -36.11
C TYR A 57 12.13 -5.90 -34.70
N TYR A 58 12.79 -5.27 -33.73
CA TYR A 58 12.48 -5.41 -32.32
C TYR A 58 11.99 -4.08 -31.77
N LYS A 59 10.69 -4.03 -31.44
CA LYS A 59 10.04 -2.83 -30.90
C LYS A 59 10.19 -2.78 -29.39
N TYR A 60 10.50 -1.59 -28.90
CA TYR A 60 10.66 -1.27 -27.50
C TYR A 60 9.83 -0.05 -27.13
N PRO A 61 9.30 0.00 -25.90
CA PRO A 61 8.63 1.18 -25.41
C PRO A 61 9.60 2.33 -25.12
N ALA A 62 9.24 3.55 -25.51
CA ALA A 62 10.04 4.76 -25.27
C ALA A 62 9.54 5.60 -24.09
N GLY A 63 8.26 5.47 -23.72
CA GLY A 63 7.64 6.23 -22.65
C GLY A 63 7.88 5.65 -21.27
N GLN A 64 7.35 6.38 -20.29
CA GLN A 64 7.34 5.95 -18.89
C GLN A 64 6.64 4.60 -18.75
N ARG A 65 7.25 3.72 -17.94
CA ARG A 65 6.71 2.41 -17.60
C ARG A 65 6.47 2.33 -16.10
N ASN A 66 5.47 1.53 -15.74
CA ASN A 66 5.10 1.26 -14.37
C ASN A 66 5.37 -0.21 -14.06
N PHE A 67 5.69 -0.47 -12.80
CA PHE A 67 5.79 -1.80 -12.22
C PHE A 67 5.03 -1.77 -10.90
N GLU A 68 3.77 -2.20 -10.95
CA GLU A 68 2.87 -2.33 -9.82
C GLU A 68 3.08 -3.67 -9.11
N PHE A 69 3.13 -3.62 -7.78
CA PHE A 69 3.31 -4.80 -6.93
C PHE A 69 2.21 -4.88 -5.88
N SER A 70 0.95 -4.81 -6.31
CA SER A 70 -0.22 -4.89 -5.43
C SER A 70 -0.76 -6.31 -5.25
N GLY A 71 -0.46 -7.22 -6.19
CA GLY A 71 -1.07 -8.54 -6.27
C GLY A 71 -2.49 -8.56 -6.86
N ASN A 72 -2.93 -7.45 -7.46
CA ASN A 72 -4.15 -7.40 -8.28
C ASN A 72 -3.96 -8.18 -9.60
N GLU A 73 -5.06 -8.50 -10.29
CA GLU A 73 -5.05 -9.28 -11.55
C GLU A 73 -4.17 -8.65 -12.63
N ASP A 74 -4.17 -7.32 -12.72
CA ASP A 74 -3.38 -6.55 -13.68
C ASP A 74 -1.99 -6.12 -13.15
N ALA A 75 -1.63 -6.51 -11.92
CA ALA A 75 -0.38 -6.08 -11.30
C ALA A 75 0.82 -6.85 -11.85
N GLU A 76 1.93 -6.15 -12.07
CA GLU A 76 3.16 -6.77 -12.55
C GLU A 76 3.76 -7.75 -11.53
N SER A 77 3.49 -7.60 -10.24
CA SER A 77 4.00 -8.49 -9.19
C SER A 77 2.99 -8.66 -8.05
N PRO A 78 3.05 -9.78 -7.30
CA PRO A 78 2.45 -9.82 -5.98
C PRO A 78 3.07 -8.77 -5.05
N ALA A 79 2.35 -8.46 -3.96
CA ALA A 79 2.86 -7.68 -2.84
C ALA A 79 4.17 -8.28 -2.30
N PHE A 80 5.10 -7.42 -1.92
CA PHE A 80 6.35 -7.86 -1.30
C PHE A 80 6.16 -8.03 0.20
N THR A 81 6.36 -9.24 0.71
CA THR A 81 6.43 -9.49 2.14
C THR A 81 7.83 -9.19 2.65
N VAL A 82 7.94 -8.27 3.61
CA VAL A 82 9.20 -7.94 4.29
C VAL A 82 9.06 -8.16 5.79
N VAL A 83 10.20 -8.22 6.47
CA VAL A 83 10.26 -8.32 7.93
C VAL A 83 10.80 -7.00 8.48
N SER A 84 10.14 -6.44 9.49
CA SER A 84 10.57 -5.26 10.23
C SER A 84 11.70 -5.57 11.21
N LYS A 85 12.28 -4.52 11.81
CA LYS A 85 13.31 -4.64 12.86
C LYS A 85 12.88 -5.50 14.05
N ASP A 86 11.61 -5.42 14.44
CA ASP A 86 10.99 -6.16 15.54
C ASP A 86 10.35 -7.49 15.10
N ASN A 87 10.86 -8.03 13.99
CA ASN A 87 10.57 -9.37 13.49
C ASN A 87 9.08 -9.61 13.17
N GLN A 88 8.39 -8.57 12.68
CA GLN A 88 7.03 -8.67 12.21
C GLN A 88 6.99 -8.61 10.68
N GLU A 89 6.13 -9.45 10.11
CA GLU A 89 5.89 -9.47 8.67
C GLU A 89 4.95 -8.31 8.27
N LEU A 90 5.35 -7.61 7.22
CA LEU A 90 4.62 -6.52 6.60
C LEU A 90 4.47 -6.81 5.10
N ASN A 91 3.27 -6.68 4.58
CA ASN A 91 3.03 -6.70 3.14
C ASN A 91 3.12 -5.28 2.61
N ILE A 92 4.01 -5.05 1.65
CA ILE A 92 4.19 -3.75 1.00
C ILE A 92 3.64 -3.85 -0.40
N THR A 93 2.69 -2.97 -0.69
CA THR A 93 2.14 -2.73 -2.03
C THR A 93 2.53 -1.33 -2.50
N GLY A 94 2.53 -1.14 -3.81
CA GLY A 94 2.95 0.12 -4.40
C GLY A 94 3.19 0.01 -5.89
N GLY A 95 3.76 1.07 -6.44
CA GLY A 95 4.15 1.15 -7.84
C GLY A 95 5.51 1.81 -7.98
N LEU A 96 6.28 1.34 -8.94
CA LEU A 96 7.52 1.95 -9.37
C LEU A 96 7.37 2.45 -10.79
N THR A 97 7.67 3.72 -11.01
CA THR A 97 7.75 4.26 -12.37
C THR A 97 9.21 4.42 -12.80
N PHE A 98 9.49 4.17 -14.07
CA PHE A 98 10.83 4.22 -14.65
C PHE A 98 10.77 4.44 -16.16
N HIS A 99 11.92 4.64 -16.80
CA HIS A 99 12.07 4.72 -18.25
C HIS A 99 13.11 3.70 -18.70
N LEU A 100 12.91 3.11 -19.88
CA LEU A 100 13.97 2.42 -20.60
C LEU A 100 14.82 3.47 -21.32
N ASP A 101 16.15 3.39 -21.23
CA ASP A 101 17.02 4.22 -22.04
C ASP A 101 16.95 3.76 -23.51
N THR A 102 16.15 4.49 -24.29
CA THR A 102 16.01 4.28 -25.74
C THR A 102 16.99 5.13 -26.55
N SER A 103 18.10 5.58 -25.95
CA SER A 103 19.14 6.31 -26.68
C SER A 103 19.72 5.43 -27.79
N CYS A 104 19.76 6.02 -28.98
CA CYS A 104 20.32 5.42 -30.18
C CYS A 104 21.35 6.38 -30.77
N ASP A 105 22.58 5.90 -30.91
CA ASP A 105 23.63 6.49 -31.73
C ASP A 105 23.77 5.72 -33.05
N ASP A 106 24.75 6.07 -33.88
CA ASP A 106 25.01 5.39 -35.16
C ASP A 106 25.31 3.89 -34.99
N ASN A 107 25.68 3.45 -33.78
CA ASN A 107 25.92 2.04 -33.45
C ASN A 107 24.76 1.40 -32.67
N GLY A 108 23.64 2.10 -32.47
CA GLY A 108 22.44 1.62 -31.76
C GLY A 108 22.35 1.96 -30.27
N GLY A 109 23.36 2.65 -29.72
CA GLY A 109 23.34 3.22 -28.37
C GLY A 109 23.02 2.23 -27.24
N ALA A 110 22.42 2.76 -26.16
CA ALA A 110 22.03 1.96 -25.01
C ALA A 110 20.92 0.95 -25.33
N LEU A 111 20.02 1.30 -26.26
CA LEU A 111 18.91 0.43 -26.64
C LEU A 111 19.38 -0.86 -27.29
N ARG A 112 20.38 -0.78 -28.18
CA ARG A 112 20.99 -1.96 -28.79
C ARG A 112 21.71 -2.82 -27.75
N ALA A 113 22.50 -2.21 -26.87
CA ALA A 113 23.19 -2.94 -25.82
C ALA A 113 22.19 -3.67 -24.90
N PHE A 114 21.07 -3.00 -24.55
CA PHE A 114 19.97 -3.63 -23.82
C PHE A 114 19.37 -4.81 -24.60
N HIS A 115 19.09 -4.64 -25.89
CA HIS A 115 18.53 -5.70 -26.73
C HIS A 115 19.45 -6.92 -26.78
N GLU A 116 20.74 -6.73 -27.04
CA GLU A 116 21.69 -7.83 -27.22
C GLU A 116 21.98 -8.58 -25.91
N GLU A 117 21.97 -7.89 -24.76
CA GLU A 117 22.32 -8.48 -23.47
C GLU A 117 21.12 -9.02 -22.69
N ILE A 118 19.95 -8.39 -22.84
CA ILE A 118 18.73 -8.70 -22.09
C ILE A 118 17.59 -9.05 -23.04
N GLY A 119 17.36 -8.20 -24.04
CA GLY A 119 16.22 -8.32 -24.96
C GLY A 119 16.17 -9.66 -25.70
N LEU A 120 17.29 -10.18 -26.18
CA LEU A 120 17.35 -11.47 -26.90
C LEU A 120 17.03 -12.67 -26.01
N LYS A 121 17.35 -12.59 -24.71
CA LYS A 121 17.12 -13.67 -23.76
C LYS A 121 15.66 -13.78 -23.37
N PHE A 122 15.04 -12.64 -23.02
CA PHE A 122 13.65 -12.62 -22.57
C PHE A 122 12.66 -12.49 -23.73
N GLN A 123 13.10 -11.93 -24.86
CA GLN A 123 12.22 -11.50 -25.96
C GLN A 123 11.05 -10.67 -25.44
N PRO A 124 11.31 -9.53 -24.78
CA PRO A 124 10.28 -8.72 -24.16
C PRO A 124 9.58 -7.91 -25.26
N VAL A 125 8.66 -8.57 -25.97
CA VAL A 125 8.00 -8.06 -27.16
C VAL A 125 6.76 -7.26 -26.78
N LEU A 126 6.41 -6.31 -27.64
CA LEU A 126 5.08 -5.69 -27.64
C LEU A 126 4.13 -6.56 -28.48
N ASP A 127 2.87 -6.67 -28.06
CA ASP A 127 1.83 -7.30 -28.86
C ASP A 127 1.38 -6.39 -30.02
N ASP A 128 0.43 -6.88 -30.84
CA ASP A 128 -0.10 -6.15 -31.99
C ASP A 128 -0.79 -4.83 -31.61
N ASP A 129 -1.26 -4.71 -30.36
CA ASP A 129 -1.87 -3.51 -29.79
C ASP A 129 -0.83 -2.57 -29.12
N GLY A 130 0.46 -2.92 -29.18
CA GLY A 130 1.56 -2.16 -28.60
C GLY A 130 1.70 -2.31 -27.08
N LYS A 131 1.06 -3.31 -26.46
CA LYS A 131 1.13 -3.59 -25.03
C LYS A 131 2.29 -4.54 -24.71
N THR A 132 2.81 -4.43 -23.51
CA THR A 132 3.87 -5.31 -23.00
C THR A 132 3.32 -6.70 -22.72
N THR A 133 4.05 -7.73 -23.13
CA THR A 133 3.67 -9.14 -22.98
C THR A 133 4.20 -9.78 -21.68
N ASP A 134 3.84 -11.04 -21.41
CA ASP A 134 4.33 -11.79 -20.25
C ASP A 134 5.86 -11.90 -20.20
N THR A 135 6.53 -11.97 -21.35
CA THR A 135 7.99 -12.03 -21.40
C THR A 135 8.65 -10.70 -20.99
N TRP A 136 8.00 -9.58 -21.30
CA TRP A 136 8.37 -8.27 -20.75
C TRP A 136 8.25 -8.29 -19.23
N LEU A 137 7.15 -8.86 -18.73
CA LEU A 137 6.89 -8.94 -17.30
C LEU A 137 7.92 -9.80 -16.55
N GLU A 138 8.29 -10.96 -17.10
CA GLU A 138 9.33 -11.82 -16.54
C GLU A 138 10.68 -11.10 -16.43
N MET A 139 11.04 -10.33 -17.46
CA MET A 139 12.25 -9.50 -17.44
C MET A 139 12.19 -8.45 -16.33
N LEU A 140 11.07 -7.73 -16.19
CA LEU A 140 10.92 -6.72 -15.14
C LEU A 140 11.00 -7.35 -13.74
N ARG A 141 10.34 -8.49 -13.52
CA ARG A 141 10.42 -9.22 -12.25
C ARG A 141 11.86 -9.58 -11.88
N PHE A 142 12.69 -9.93 -12.87
CA PHE A 142 14.09 -10.27 -12.64
C PHE A 142 14.97 -9.04 -12.37
N TYR A 143 14.97 -8.05 -13.27
CA TYR A 143 15.90 -6.91 -13.18
C TYR A 143 15.42 -5.77 -12.29
N ILE A 144 14.12 -5.65 -12.04
CA ILE A 144 13.54 -4.60 -11.20
C ILE A 144 12.96 -5.20 -9.93
N GLY A 145 12.13 -6.25 -10.05
CA GLY A 145 11.45 -6.87 -8.92
C GLY A 145 12.40 -7.41 -7.86
N GLN A 146 13.44 -8.16 -8.25
CA GLN A 146 14.40 -8.73 -7.30
C GLN A 146 15.22 -7.65 -6.55
N PRO A 147 15.82 -6.64 -7.22
CA PRO A 147 16.49 -5.53 -6.54
C PRO A 147 15.56 -4.73 -5.63
N LEU A 148 14.33 -4.47 -6.07
CA LEU A 148 13.33 -3.76 -5.27
C LEU A 148 12.97 -4.54 -4.00
N ALA A 149 12.68 -5.84 -4.10
CA ALA A 149 12.38 -6.70 -2.96
C ALA A 149 13.53 -6.72 -1.94
N LYS A 150 14.78 -6.80 -2.42
CA LYS A 150 15.97 -6.73 -1.59
C LYS A 150 16.12 -5.37 -0.88
N ALA A 151 15.90 -4.28 -1.60
CA ALA A 151 15.97 -2.93 -1.04
C ALA A 151 14.89 -2.71 0.03
N LEU A 152 13.64 -3.10 -0.26
CA LEU A 152 12.52 -3.07 0.68
C LEU A 152 12.85 -3.84 1.96
N THR A 153 13.34 -5.07 1.82
CA THR A 153 13.71 -5.92 2.96
C THR A 153 14.84 -5.31 3.79
N THR A 154 15.88 -4.80 3.12
CA THR A 154 17.05 -4.20 3.78
C THR A 154 16.69 -2.95 4.56
N GLU A 155 15.83 -2.09 4.00
CA GLU A 155 15.38 -0.88 4.68
C GLU A 155 14.35 -1.16 5.77
N ALA A 156 13.48 -2.16 5.60
CA ALA A 156 12.44 -2.48 6.58
C ALA A 156 13.04 -2.91 7.93
N GLN A 157 14.19 -3.58 7.89
CA GLN A 157 14.95 -4.00 9.07
C GLN A 157 15.49 -2.84 9.93
N LYS A 158 15.40 -1.58 9.46
CA LYS A 158 15.84 -0.41 10.22
C LYS A 158 14.73 0.21 11.07
N TYR A 159 13.47 -0.17 10.84
CA TYR A 159 12.30 0.44 11.46
C TYR A 159 11.42 -0.60 12.15
N ASP A 160 10.77 -0.19 13.25
CA ASP A 160 9.76 -1.01 13.92
C ASP A 160 8.46 -1.00 13.08
N TRP A 161 7.70 -2.10 13.09
CA TRP A 161 6.51 -2.20 12.22
C TRP A 161 5.46 -1.13 12.53
N LEU A 162 5.29 -0.77 13.80
CA LEU A 162 4.31 0.22 14.23
C LEU A 162 4.66 1.62 13.71
N ALA A 163 5.96 1.94 13.60
CA ALA A 163 6.43 3.20 13.05
C ALA A 163 6.19 3.26 11.54
N LEU A 164 6.46 2.16 10.82
CA LEU A 164 6.15 2.05 9.39
C LEU A 164 4.65 2.14 9.12
N TYR A 165 3.82 1.60 10.01
CA TYR A 165 2.36 1.58 9.84
C TYR A 165 1.68 2.92 10.20
N ASN A 166 2.10 3.59 11.27
CA ASN A 166 1.40 4.74 11.83
C ASN A 166 2.07 6.10 11.59
N ASP A 167 3.37 6.16 11.31
CA ASP A 167 4.10 7.43 11.17
C ASP A 167 4.38 7.78 9.69
N PRO A 168 3.72 8.81 9.12
CA PRO A 168 3.97 9.27 7.76
C PRO A 168 5.42 9.72 7.52
N VAL A 169 6.10 10.27 8.53
CA VAL A 169 7.48 10.77 8.39
C VAL A 169 8.44 9.60 8.26
N THR A 170 8.24 8.54 9.05
CA THR A 170 9.02 7.31 8.95
C THR A 170 8.80 6.64 7.59
N ARG A 171 7.56 6.57 7.09
CA ARG A 171 7.28 6.05 5.74
C ARG A 171 7.97 6.84 4.64
N GLN A 172 7.92 8.18 4.70
CA GLN A 172 8.57 9.02 3.71
C GLN A 172 10.09 8.80 3.70
N LYS A 173 10.72 8.65 4.87
CA LYS A 173 12.16 8.32 4.98
C LYS A 173 12.48 6.95 4.40
N PHE A 174 11.64 5.96 4.69
CA PHE A 174 11.76 4.61 4.15
C PHE A 174 11.70 4.62 2.60
N GLU A 175 10.69 5.25 2.01
CA GLU A 175 10.56 5.38 0.55
C GLU A 175 11.72 6.14 -0.08
N THR A 176 12.18 7.23 0.57
CA THR A 176 13.32 8.03 0.08
C THR A 176 14.62 7.22 0.09
N ALA A 177 14.87 6.42 1.13
CA ALA A 177 16.06 5.59 1.23
C ALA A 177 16.10 4.50 0.15
N ILE A 178 14.95 3.90 -0.17
CA ILE A 178 14.84 2.91 -1.25
C ILE A 178 15.08 3.59 -2.60
N ASN A 179 14.42 4.71 -2.88
CA ASN A 179 14.61 5.46 -4.13
C ASN A 179 16.08 5.86 -4.35
N ALA A 180 16.81 6.21 -3.30
CA ALA A 180 18.23 6.58 -3.38
C ALA A 180 19.16 5.40 -3.75
N SER A 181 18.76 4.16 -3.48
CA SER A 181 19.60 2.96 -3.69
C SER A 181 19.11 2.04 -4.81
N LEU A 182 17.86 2.19 -5.24
CA LEU A 182 17.22 1.32 -6.22
C LEU A 182 17.93 1.38 -7.58
N GLY A 183 18.22 2.58 -8.09
CA GLY A 183 18.89 2.73 -9.40
C GLY A 183 20.24 2.01 -9.45
N ALA A 184 21.07 2.19 -8.42
CA ALA A 184 22.36 1.49 -8.30
C ALA A 184 22.17 -0.03 -8.16
N SER A 185 21.14 -0.48 -7.45
CA SER A 185 20.85 -1.90 -7.28
C SER A 185 20.39 -2.56 -8.58
N VAL A 186 19.58 -1.86 -9.39
CA VAL A 186 19.18 -2.34 -10.73
C VAL A 186 20.39 -2.39 -11.66
N GLN A 187 21.22 -1.34 -11.67
CA GLN A 187 22.46 -1.31 -12.46
C GLN A 187 23.40 -2.47 -12.14
N ALA A 188 23.54 -2.83 -10.85
CA ALA A 188 24.37 -3.97 -10.45
C ALA A 188 23.85 -5.31 -11.03
N THR A 189 22.55 -5.44 -11.28
CA THR A 189 21.97 -6.65 -11.91
C THR A 189 22.14 -6.68 -13.43
N THR A 190 22.35 -5.53 -14.07
CA THR A 190 22.55 -5.37 -15.51
C THR A 190 24.03 -5.25 -15.88
N GLY A 191 24.96 -5.66 -15.00
CA GLY A 191 26.39 -5.59 -15.25
C GLY A 191 26.93 -4.16 -15.25
N ASP A 192 26.44 -3.34 -14.32
CA ASP A 192 26.78 -1.92 -14.13
C ASP A 192 26.35 -0.99 -15.27
N LYS A 193 25.33 -1.40 -16.04
CA LYS A 193 24.78 -0.62 -17.17
C LYS A 193 23.43 -0.01 -16.84
N ALA A 194 23.27 1.28 -17.13
CA ALA A 194 22.08 2.05 -16.81
C ALA A 194 20.98 1.93 -17.88
N TYR A 195 20.45 0.72 -18.10
CA TYR A 195 19.35 0.54 -19.08
C TYR A 195 18.01 1.11 -18.61
N PHE A 196 17.80 1.16 -17.30
CA PHE A 196 16.58 1.68 -16.70
C PHE A 196 16.90 2.94 -15.91
N GLU A 197 16.12 3.99 -16.13
CA GLU A 197 16.38 5.33 -15.60
C GLU A 197 15.14 5.95 -14.95
N LYS A 198 15.37 7.08 -14.26
CA LYS A 198 14.31 7.94 -13.69
C LYS A 198 13.33 7.18 -12.81
N PHE A 199 13.87 6.36 -11.91
CA PHE A 199 13.08 5.63 -10.94
C PHE A 199 12.32 6.57 -9.99
N SER A 200 11.03 6.31 -9.81
CA SER A 200 10.20 6.94 -8.79
C SER A 200 9.27 5.89 -8.19
N LEU A 201 9.62 5.45 -6.99
CA LEU A 201 8.81 4.54 -6.17
C LEU A 201 7.73 5.33 -5.44
N THR A 202 6.55 4.75 -5.35
CA THR A 202 5.45 5.21 -4.49
C THR A 202 4.90 4.01 -3.73
N LEU A 203 4.92 4.09 -2.40
CA LEU A 203 4.46 3.01 -1.55
C LEU A 203 3.07 3.30 -0.98
N GLN A 204 2.23 2.26 -0.94
CA GLN A 204 1.03 2.27 -0.11
C GLN A 204 1.40 2.02 1.35
N ASN A 205 0.43 2.16 2.24
CA ASN A 205 0.67 1.90 3.65
C ASN A 205 1.06 0.42 3.85
N PRO A 206 2.22 0.10 4.47
CA PRO A 206 2.59 -1.28 4.74
C PRO A 206 1.53 -1.96 5.61
N GLU A 207 1.05 -3.12 5.19
CA GLU A 207 0.00 -3.85 5.89
C GLU A 207 0.62 -4.91 6.80
N PRO A 208 0.54 -4.76 8.14
CA PRO A 208 0.97 -5.80 9.05
C PRO A 208 0.02 -7.01 9.01
N ARG A 209 0.49 -8.14 9.52
CA ARG A 209 -0.35 -9.32 9.71
C ARG A 209 -1.62 -8.98 10.51
N LYS A 210 -2.74 -9.57 10.11
CA LYS A 210 -4.06 -9.29 10.68
C LYS A 210 -4.09 -9.51 12.20
N GLU A 211 -3.39 -10.52 12.70
CA GLU A 211 -3.34 -10.84 14.13
C GLU A 211 -2.71 -9.71 14.97
N LEU A 212 -1.76 -8.96 14.42
CA LEU A 212 -1.13 -7.83 15.11
C LEU A 212 -2.09 -6.65 15.25
N VAL A 213 -2.85 -6.35 14.19
CA VAL A 213 -3.85 -5.28 14.19
C VAL A 213 -4.99 -5.62 15.14
N ASP A 214 -5.50 -6.85 15.05
CA ASP A 214 -6.58 -7.33 15.91
C ASP A 214 -6.13 -7.34 17.38
N GLY A 215 -4.87 -7.72 17.66
CA GLY A 215 -4.26 -7.65 18.98
C GLY A 215 -4.12 -6.22 19.52
N LEU A 216 -3.69 -5.26 18.69
CA LEU A 216 -3.61 -3.85 19.06
C LEU A 216 -5.00 -3.27 19.39
N ALA A 217 -6.01 -3.61 18.59
CA ALA A 217 -7.40 -3.21 18.85
C ALA A 217 -7.92 -3.79 20.17
N ALA A 218 -7.64 -5.08 20.45
CA ALA A 218 -8.03 -5.72 21.71
C ALA A 218 -7.35 -5.08 22.93
N VAL A 219 -6.06 -4.74 22.82
CA VAL A 219 -5.32 -4.03 23.89
C VAL A 219 -5.90 -2.63 24.10
N GLN A 220 -6.22 -1.89 23.04
CA GLN A 220 -6.80 -0.56 23.16
C GLN A 220 -8.19 -0.61 23.81
N VAL A 221 -9.02 -1.58 23.45
CA VAL A 221 -10.32 -1.83 24.10
C VAL A 221 -10.13 -2.14 25.59
N ALA A 222 -9.15 -2.99 25.94
CA ALA A 222 -8.86 -3.32 27.33
C ALA A 222 -8.35 -2.11 28.14
N ILE A 223 -7.53 -1.24 27.54
CA ILE A 223 -7.08 0.01 28.16
C ILE A 223 -8.26 0.94 28.41
N THR A 224 -9.10 1.16 27.40
CA THR A 224 -10.29 2.03 27.51
C THR A 224 -11.28 1.48 28.54
N GLN A 225 -11.52 0.17 28.59
CA GLN A 225 -12.35 -0.45 29.61
C GLN A 225 -11.74 -0.29 31.02
N ARG A 226 -10.43 -0.49 31.17
CA ARG A 226 -9.74 -0.29 32.44
C ARG A 226 -9.81 1.17 32.89
N GLN A 227 -9.62 2.12 31.98
CA GLN A 227 -9.79 3.55 32.26
C GLN A 227 -11.23 3.87 32.67
N ALA A 228 -12.23 3.35 31.96
CA ALA A 228 -13.63 3.52 32.32
C ALA A 228 -13.95 2.94 33.71
N LEU A 229 -13.36 1.80 34.09
CA LEU A 229 -13.50 1.24 35.43
C LEU A 229 -12.81 2.10 36.49
N VAL A 230 -11.62 2.64 36.20
CA VAL A 230 -10.92 3.57 37.12
C VAL A 230 -11.73 4.85 37.31
N GLU A 231 -12.32 5.41 36.25
CA GLU A 231 -13.19 6.58 36.31
C GLU A 231 -14.52 6.30 37.05
N GLN A 232 -15.13 5.14 36.81
CA GLN A 232 -16.32 4.70 37.56
C GLN A 232 -16.01 4.51 39.06
N ASN A 233 -14.88 3.89 39.40
CA ASN A 233 -14.48 3.74 40.79
C ASN A 233 -14.15 5.09 41.45
N ALA A 234 -13.49 6.00 40.73
CA ALA A 234 -13.21 7.35 41.22
C ALA A 234 -14.50 8.15 41.49
N THR A 235 -15.49 8.05 40.59
CA THR A 235 -16.80 8.71 40.79
C THR A 235 -17.63 8.05 41.90
N LEU A 236 -17.52 6.73 42.10
CA LEU A 236 -18.14 6.03 43.24
C LEU A 236 -17.52 6.45 44.57
N ASP A 237 -16.20 6.60 44.66
CA ASP A 237 -15.54 7.08 45.87
C ASP A 237 -15.97 8.49 46.24
N GLU A 238 -16.14 9.37 45.26
CA GLU A 238 -16.65 10.73 45.49
C GLU A 238 -18.12 10.73 45.94
N LYS A 239 -18.97 9.90 45.32
CA LYS A 239 -20.35 9.67 45.78
C LYS A 239 -20.38 9.10 47.19
N LEU A 240 -19.53 8.13 47.53
CA LEU A 240 -19.44 7.55 48.87
C LEU A 240 -18.98 8.59 49.91
N LYS A 241 -18.07 9.50 49.57
CA LYS A 241 -17.68 10.62 50.44
C LYS A 241 -18.86 11.58 50.68
N GLN A 242 -19.62 11.90 49.64
CA GLN A 242 -20.81 12.74 49.77
C GLN A 242 -21.88 12.06 50.64
N ILE A 243 -22.14 10.76 50.40
CA ILE A 243 -23.06 9.95 51.21
C ILE A 243 -22.61 9.91 52.67
N ARG A 244 -21.33 9.66 52.95
CA ARG A 244 -20.79 9.67 54.33
C ARG A 244 -20.95 11.03 55.00
N LYS A 245 -20.78 12.13 54.27
CA LYS A 245 -21.00 13.49 54.79
C LYS A 245 -22.47 13.75 55.10
N LEU A 246 -23.39 13.31 54.25
CA LEU A 246 -24.83 13.40 54.50
C LEU A 246 -25.26 12.52 55.69
N VAL A 247 -24.78 11.28 55.77
CA VAL A 247 -25.02 10.38 56.91
C VAL A 247 -24.44 10.95 58.20
N GLY A 248 -23.29 11.64 58.15
CA GLY A 248 -22.69 12.29 59.32
C GLY A 248 -23.51 13.48 59.86
N VAL A 249 -24.29 14.15 59.00
CA VAL A 249 -25.15 15.28 59.39
C VAL A 249 -26.55 14.80 59.80
N LEU A 250 -27.10 13.81 59.10
CA LEU A 250 -28.49 13.36 59.27
C LEU A 250 -28.63 12.12 60.17
N GLY A 251 -27.53 11.42 60.46
CA GLY A 251 -27.56 10.08 61.04
C GLY A 251 -27.95 9.00 60.02
N PRO A 252 -27.72 7.70 60.33
CA PRO A 252 -28.01 6.60 59.41
C PRO A 252 -29.49 6.53 59.00
N ASP A 253 -30.39 6.67 59.99
CA ASP A 253 -31.83 6.58 59.78
C ASP A 253 -32.39 7.83 59.07
N GLY A 254 -31.81 9.02 59.34
CA GLY A 254 -32.19 10.27 58.69
C GLY A 254 -31.76 10.33 57.22
N TYR A 255 -30.64 9.71 56.85
CA TYR A 255 -30.21 9.59 55.45
C TYR A 255 -31.17 8.69 54.65
N ILE A 256 -31.61 7.57 55.23
CA ILE A 256 -32.58 6.65 54.59
C ILE A 256 -33.89 7.38 54.32
N LEU A 257 -34.38 8.16 55.31
CA LEU A 257 -35.60 8.96 55.17
C LEU A 257 -35.46 10.05 54.10
N TYR A 258 -34.30 10.74 54.04
CA TYR A 258 -34.01 11.76 53.04
C TYR A 258 -33.95 11.18 51.61
N ASP A 259 -33.24 10.06 51.39
CA ASP A 259 -33.15 9.39 50.09
C ASP A 259 -34.53 8.88 49.61
N THR A 260 -35.32 8.29 50.51
CA THR A 260 -36.69 7.87 50.18
C THR A 260 -37.59 9.05 49.84
N LEU A 261 -37.52 10.15 50.60
CA LEU A 261 -38.28 11.36 50.32
C LEU A 261 -37.96 11.94 48.94
N GLN A 262 -36.67 12.01 48.60
CA GLN A 262 -36.20 12.57 47.34
C GLN A 262 -36.69 11.73 46.15
N ARG A 263 -36.60 10.40 46.22
CA ARG A 263 -37.11 9.48 45.18
C ARG A 263 -38.63 9.56 45.02
N CYS A 264 -39.36 9.73 46.12
CA CYS A 264 -40.81 9.91 46.13
C CYS A 264 -41.25 11.24 45.51
N LEU A 265 -40.45 12.31 45.66
CA LEU A 265 -40.74 13.62 45.06
C LEU A 265 -40.41 13.68 43.56
N THR A 266 -39.44 12.89 43.08
CA THR A 266 -39.04 12.84 41.67
C THR A 266 -39.81 11.80 40.84
N GLY A 267 -40.76 11.08 41.43
CA GLY A 267 -41.70 10.21 40.70
C GLY A 267 -41.23 8.77 40.45
N GLU A 268 -40.07 8.36 40.98
CA GLU A 268 -39.61 6.97 40.96
C GLU A 268 -40.06 6.26 42.24
N ALA A 269 -41.32 5.80 42.27
CA ALA A 269 -41.88 5.20 43.48
C ALA A 269 -41.79 3.65 43.48
N PRO A 270 -40.99 3.03 44.36
CA PRO A 270 -41.39 1.78 44.99
C PRO A 270 -42.47 2.06 46.05
N LYS A 271 -43.38 1.10 46.24
CA LYS A 271 -44.47 1.16 47.21
C LYS A 271 -43.94 1.49 48.62
N GLY A 272 -44.26 2.68 49.14
CA GLY A 272 -43.81 3.10 50.47
C GLY A 272 -43.71 4.62 50.72
N CYS A 273 -43.97 5.47 49.72
CA CYS A 273 -43.92 6.93 49.90
C CYS A 273 -44.92 7.42 50.97
N PRO A 274 -44.48 8.14 52.01
CA PRO A 274 -45.39 8.70 53.01
C PRO A 274 -46.29 9.76 52.36
N SER A 275 -47.59 9.70 52.64
CA SER A 275 -48.56 10.69 52.18
C SER A 275 -48.39 11.97 52.98
N PHE A 276 -47.82 13.02 52.39
CA PHE A 276 -47.82 14.35 52.99
C PHE A 276 -49.21 14.97 52.81
N LEU A 277 -49.96 15.12 53.92
CA LEU A 277 -51.17 15.95 53.94
C LEU A 277 -50.75 17.42 53.73
N PRO A 278 -51.25 18.11 52.69
CA PRO A 278 -50.93 19.52 52.51
C PRO A 278 -51.56 20.34 53.63
N LEU A 279 -50.74 21.07 54.39
CA LEU A 279 -51.24 22.07 55.33
C LEU A 279 -51.72 23.30 54.54
N PRO A 280 -52.94 23.81 54.79
CA PRO A 280 -53.45 25.00 54.14
C PRO A 280 -52.62 26.24 54.54
N PRO A 281 -52.50 27.24 53.65
CA PRO A 281 -51.63 28.40 53.87
C PRO A 281 -52.12 29.20 55.08
N GLY A 282 -51.30 29.27 56.14
CA GLY A 282 -51.55 30.04 57.36
C GLY A 282 -51.48 29.29 58.69
N GLY A 283 -51.25 27.97 58.69
CA GLY A 283 -51.13 27.20 59.94
C GLY A 283 -49.75 27.33 60.59
N THR A 284 -49.69 27.81 61.84
CA THR A 284 -48.49 27.78 62.67
C THR A 284 -48.20 26.34 63.12
N VAL A 285 -46.99 25.85 62.84
CA VAL A 285 -46.51 24.55 63.33
C VAL A 285 -45.78 24.78 64.65
N GLU A 286 -46.37 24.35 65.76
CA GLU A 286 -45.67 24.25 67.04
C GLU A 286 -44.88 22.94 67.05
N ALA A 287 -43.57 23.04 66.83
CA ALA A 287 -42.67 21.89 66.93
C ALA A 287 -42.47 21.54 68.42
N PRO A 288 -42.79 20.32 68.87
CA PRO A 288 -42.46 19.93 70.24
C PRO A 288 -40.93 19.88 70.40
N ALA A 289 -40.44 20.47 71.49
CA ALA A 289 -39.02 20.51 71.81
C ALA A 289 -38.42 19.09 71.89
N PRO A 290 -37.16 18.89 71.44
CA PRO A 290 -36.53 17.59 71.46
C PRO A 290 -36.42 17.06 72.91
N ALA A 291 -36.86 15.82 73.11
CA ALA A 291 -36.69 15.12 74.39
C ALA A 291 -35.19 14.96 74.70
N PRO A 292 -34.75 15.24 75.94
CA PRO A 292 -33.35 15.08 76.30
C PRO A 292 -32.94 13.60 76.22
N ALA A 293 -31.78 13.36 75.63
CA ALA A 293 -31.19 12.03 75.52
C ALA A 293 -31.00 11.43 76.92
N ALA A 294 -31.57 10.24 77.14
CA ALA A 294 -31.33 9.45 78.33
C ALA A 294 -29.89 8.91 78.31
N SER A 295 -29.17 9.14 79.41
CA SER A 295 -27.82 8.67 79.73
C SER A 295 -27.73 7.17 79.91
#